data_AF-A0A3Q4MG15-F1
#
_entry.id   AF-A0A3Q4MG15-F1
#
_cell.length_a   1.000
_cell.length_b   1.000
_cell.length_c   1.000
_cell.angle_alpha   90.00
_cell.angle_beta   90.00
_cell.angle_gamma   90.00
#
_symmetry.space_group_name_H-M   'P 1'
#
loop_
_entity.id
_entity.type
_entity.pdbx_description
1 polymer ?
#
loop_
_entity_poly.entity_id
_entity_poly.type
_entity_poly.pdbx_seq_one_letter_code
_entity_poly.pdbx_strand_id
1 'polypeptide(L)'
;MDGYPGVTGGDSTQQQERHYYLLSELQTLVKGLPSSFQQRLSYNTLSDLALALIDGTVYEIVQGLLDIQHLTEKNLYNQRQKLHCEHQGSPMQTQDILE
;
A
#
# COMPACT_ATOMS: atom_id res chain seq x y z
N MET A 1 41.01 -5.01 25.25
CA MET A 1 39.75 -5.72 25.58
C MET A 1 38.65 -4.70 25.32
N ASP A 2 38.36 -4.51 24.04
CA ASP A 2 37.53 -3.42 23.54
C ASP A 2 36.06 -3.78 23.80
N GLY A 3 35.41 -2.97 24.65
CA GLY A 3 34.02 -3.14 25.01
C GLY A 3 33.14 -2.97 23.79
N TYR A 4 32.40 -4.02 23.43
CA TYR A 4 31.36 -3.96 22.42
C TYR A 4 30.29 -2.93 22.86
N PRO A 5 29.96 -1.94 22.02
CA PRO A 5 28.86 -1.04 22.32
C PRO A 5 27.57 -1.87 22.24
N GLY A 6 26.86 -1.95 23.37
CA GLY A 6 25.55 -2.56 23.46
C GLY A 6 24.59 -1.91 22.47
N VAL A 7 24.34 -2.63 21.38
CA VAL A 7 23.25 -2.36 20.46
C VAL A 7 21.94 -2.77 21.15
N THR A 8 20.92 -1.93 20.98
CA THR A 8 19.47 -2.22 21.11
C THR A 8 18.85 -2.43 22.50
N GLY A 9 18.95 -1.45 23.40
CA GLY A 9 17.96 -1.28 24.49
C GLY A 9 16.91 -0.20 24.21
N GLY A 10 17.24 0.77 23.35
CA GLY A 10 16.38 1.93 23.07
C GLY A 10 15.22 1.63 22.10
N ASP A 11 15.45 0.77 21.11
CA ASP A 11 14.46 0.51 20.05
C ASP A 11 13.29 -0.33 20.53
N SER A 12 13.54 -1.33 21.37
CA SER A 12 12.50 -2.17 21.97
C SER A 12 11.59 -1.38 22.90
N THR A 13 12.14 -0.44 23.67
CA THR A 13 11.35 0.44 24.55
C THR A 13 10.47 1.38 23.73
N GLN A 14 11.00 2.01 22.68
CA GLN A 14 10.22 2.87 21.78
C GLN A 14 9.16 2.08 20.99
N GLN A 15 9.47 0.87 20.54
CA GLN A 15 8.48 0.01 19.87
C GLN A 15 7.35 -0.38 20.82
N GLN A 16 7.69 -0.69 22.08
CA GLN A 16 6.70 -0.99 23.11
C GLN A 16 5.79 0.22 23.38
N GLU A 17 6.35 1.43 23.49
CA GLU A 17 5.58 2.67 23.67
C GLU A 17 4.62 2.92 22.49
N ARG A 18 5.11 2.77 21.25
CA ARG A 18 4.28 2.88 20.05
C ARG A 18 3.18 1.82 20.02
N HIS A 19 3.50 0.59 20.41
CA HIS A 19 2.52 -0.50 20.48
C HIS A 19 1.38 -0.17 21.45
N TYR A 20 1.71 0.27 22.66
CA TYR A 20 0.69 0.65 23.65
C TYR A 20 -0.14 1.85 23.20
N TYR A 21 0.50 2.86 22.61
CA TYR A 21 -0.19 4.02 22.05
C TYR A 21 -1.21 3.59 20.99
N LEU A 22 -0.78 2.80 20.00
CA LEU A 22 -1.61 2.37 18.89
C LEU A 22 -2.72 1.41 19.33
N LEU A 23 -2.42 0.51 20.26
CA LEU A 23 -3.41 -0.37 20.86
C LEU A 23 -4.51 0.41 21.59
N SER A 24 -4.15 1.48 22.31
CA SER A 24 -5.11 2.36 22.98
C SER A 24 -6.02 3.09 21.98
N GLU A 25 -5.46 3.60 20.88
CA GLU A 25 -6.25 4.20 19.79
C GLU A 25 -7.21 3.17 19.16
N LEU A 26 -6.70 1.99 18.82
CA LEU A 26 -7.50 0.90 18.25
C LEU A 26 -8.64 0.48 19.19
N GLN A 27 -8.37 0.35 20.50
CA GLN A 27 -9.41 0.06 21.49
C GLN A 27 -10.47 1.16 21.56
N THR A 28 -10.08 2.42 21.44
CA THR A 28 -10.99 3.57 21.44
C THR A 28 -11.89 3.54 20.20
N LEU A 29 -11.33 3.25 19.03
CA LEU A 29 -12.08 3.09 17.78
C LEU A 29 -13.07 1.92 17.87
N VAL A 30 -12.66 0.78 18.43
CA VAL A 30 -13.53 -0.39 18.60
C VAL A 30 -14.69 -0.11 19.54
N LYS A 31 -14.49 0.66 20.62
CA LYS A 31 -15.58 1.07 21.53
C LYS A 31 -16.67 1.88 20.81
N GLY A 32 -16.35 2.56 19.71
CA GLY A 32 -17.32 3.25 18.86
C GLY A 32 -18.12 2.34 17.92
N LEU A 33 -17.74 1.07 17.77
CA LEU A 33 -18.40 0.12 16.87
C LEU A 33 -19.56 -0.63 17.56
N PRO A 34 -20.55 -1.15 16.80
CA PRO A 34 -21.58 -2.04 17.34
C PRO A 34 -20.97 -3.29 18.00
N SER A 35 -21.63 -3.82 19.03
CA SER A 35 -21.14 -4.94 19.84
C SER A 35 -20.78 -6.20 19.03
N SER A 36 -21.48 -6.45 17.92
CA SER A 36 -21.18 -7.55 16.98
C SER A 36 -19.79 -7.47 16.34
N PHE A 37 -19.24 -6.26 16.18
CA PHE A 37 -17.89 -6.05 15.67
C PHE A 37 -16.87 -6.07 16.81
N GLN A 38 -17.23 -5.54 17.98
CA GLN A 38 -16.37 -5.59 19.17
C GLN A 38 -16.02 -7.03 19.56
N GLN A 39 -16.98 -7.95 19.50
CA GLN A 39 -16.76 -9.37 19.82
C GLN A 39 -15.81 -10.09 18.84
N ARG A 40 -15.71 -9.60 17.59
CA ARG A 40 -14.79 -10.16 16.59
C ARG A 40 -13.38 -9.56 16.68
N LEU A 41 -13.25 -8.40 17.32
CA LEU A 41 -11.99 -7.69 17.48
C LEU A 41 -11.46 -7.91 18.90
N SER A 42 -10.95 -9.13 19.13
CA SER A 42 -10.35 -9.52 20.41
C SER A 42 -9.08 -8.72 20.73
N TYR A 43 -8.69 -8.66 22.01
CA TYR A 43 -7.45 -8.01 22.43
C TYR A 43 -6.23 -8.49 21.64
N ASN A 44 -6.12 -9.80 21.42
CA ASN A 44 -5.01 -10.39 20.65
C ASN A 44 -5.02 -9.86 19.22
N THR A 45 -6.19 -9.85 18.57
CA THR A 45 -6.33 -9.32 17.20
C THR A 45 -5.93 -7.84 17.10
N LEU A 46 -6.28 -7.02 18.09
CA LEU A 46 -5.88 -5.60 18.11
C LEU A 46 -4.40 -5.42 18.40
N SER A 47 -3.82 -6.25 19.27
CA SER A 47 -2.39 -6.25 19.56
C SER A 47 -1.57 -6.66 18.32
N ASP A 48 -2.00 -7.71 17.62
CA ASP A 48 -1.37 -8.19 16.39
C ASP A 48 -1.49 -7.15 15.28
N LEU A 49 -2.66 -6.49 15.18
CA LEU A 49 -2.87 -5.38 14.24
C LEU A 49 -1.96 -4.20 14.56
N ALA A 50 -1.79 -3.83 15.83
CA ALA A 50 -0.88 -2.76 16.22
C ALA A 50 0.58 -3.07 15.86
N LEU A 51 1.02 -4.32 16.04
CA LEU A 51 2.35 -4.76 15.62
C LEU A 51 2.52 -4.70 14.10
N ALA A 52 1.53 -5.18 13.34
CA ALA A 52 1.56 -5.13 11.87
C ALA A 52 1.59 -3.69 11.33
N LEU A 53 0.89 -2.77 12.00
CA LEU A 53 0.92 -1.34 11.69
C LEU A 53 2.28 -0.70 11.97
N ILE A 54 2.96 -1.12 13.06
CA ILE A 54 4.30 -0.63 13.40
C ILE A 54 5.36 -1.17 12.44
N ASP A 55 5.25 -2.45 12.08
CA ASP A 55 6.15 -3.08 11.12
C ASP A 55 6.04 -2.43 9.74
N GLY A 56 4.83 -2.09 9.30
CA GLY A 56 4.61 -1.29 8.10
C GLY A 56 4.89 -2.02 6.78
N THR A 57 5.61 -3.14 6.81
CA THR A 57 6.04 -3.90 5.63
C THR A 57 4.88 -4.28 4.71
N VAL A 58 3.74 -4.67 5.28
CA VAL A 58 2.55 -5.02 4.49
C VAL A 58 2.06 -3.82 3.68
N TYR A 59 2.06 -2.62 4.26
CA TYR A 59 1.65 -1.40 3.57
C TYR A 59 2.64 -1.02 2.46
N GLU A 60 3.94 -1.16 2.71
CA GLU A 60 4.98 -0.92 1.71
C GLU A 60 4.87 -1.89 0.53
N ILE A 61 4.65 -3.18 0.79
CA ILE A 61 4.43 -4.18 -0.27
C ILE A 61 3.20 -3.82 -1.10
N VAL A 62 2.07 -3.52 -0.45
CA VAL A 62 0.83 -3.15 -1.14
C VAL A 62 1.03 -1.90 -1.98
N GLN A 63 1.73 -0.89 -1.46
CA GLN A 63 2.04 0.33 -2.20
C GLN A 63 2.91 0.04 -3.43
N GLY A 64 3.95 -0.79 -3.29
CA GLY A 64 4.80 -1.19 -4.41
C GLY A 64 4.04 -1.96 -5.49
N LEU A 65 3.12 -2.86 -5.11
CA LEU A 65 2.26 -3.57 -6.05
C LEU A 65 1.30 -2.62 -6.78
N LEU A 66 0.76 -1.63 -6.07
CA LEU A 66 -0.13 -0.62 -6.64
C LEU A 66 0.62 0.26 -7.66
N ASP A 67 1.85 0.64 -7.35
CA ASP A 67 2.69 1.43 -8.26
C ASP A 67 3.01 0.65 -9.56
N ILE A 68 3.31 -0.65 -9.44
CA ILE A 68 3.49 -1.56 -10.60
C ILE A 68 2.21 -1.65 -11.44
N GLN A 69 1.05 -1.78 -10.78
CA GLN A 69 -0.24 -1.80 -11.46
C GLN A 69 -0.44 -0.50 -12.26
N HIS A 70 -0.32 0.66 -11.62
CA HIS A 70 -0.51 1.95 -12.28
C HIS A 70 0.44 2.16 -13.46
N LEU A 71 1.70 1.74 -13.33
CA LEU A 71 2.68 1.82 -14.40
C LEU A 71 2.28 0.92 -15.59
N THR A 72 1.81 -0.29 -15.31
CA THR A 72 1.32 -1.23 -16.32
C THR A 72 0.11 -0.68 -17.06
N GLU A 73 -0.87 -0.14 -16.33
CA GLU A 73 -2.06 0.48 -16.90
C GLU A 73 -1.70 1.67 -17.80
N LYS A 74 -0.80 2.54 -17.34
CA LYS A 74 -0.29 3.66 -18.14
C LYS A 74 0.40 3.18 -19.41
N ASN A 75 1.22 2.13 -19.34
CA ASN A 75 1.92 1.59 -20.51
C ASN A 75 0.94 1.00 -21.54
N LEU A 76 -0.04 0.22 -21.10
CA LEU A 76 -1.07 -0.36 -21.97
C LEU A 76 -1.93 0.74 -22.63
N TYR A 77 -2.27 1.78 -21.87
CA TYR A 77 -3.00 2.93 -22.40
C TYR A 77 -2.18 3.65 -23.50
N ASN A 78 -0.90 3.94 -23.23
CA ASN A 78 -0.01 4.55 -24.23
C ASN A 78 0.18 3.67 -25.46
N GLN A 79 0.29 2.35 -25.30
CA GLN A 79 0.40 1.41 -26.40
C GLN A 79 -0.85 1.45 -27.29
N ARG A 80 -2.04 1.45 -26.67
CA ARG A 80 -3.31 1.58 -27.41
C ARG A 80 -3.38 2.90 -28.17
N GLN A 81 -2.99 4.00 -27.56
CA GLN A 81 -2.96 5.31 -28.23
C GLN A 81 -2.01 5.33 -29.42
N LYS A 82 -0.80 4.77 -29.28
CA LYS A 82 0.16 4.67 -30.39
C LYS A 82 -0.41 3.90 -31.56
N LEU A 83 -0.98 2.71 -31.31
CA LEU A 83 -1.65 1.94 -32.35
C LEU A 83 -2.76 2.75 -33.01
N HIS A 84 -3.60 3.44 -32.24
CA HIS A 84 -4.67 4.26 -32.82
C HIS A 84 -4.12 5.41 -33.69
N CYS A 85 -3.06 6.09 -33.25
CA CYS A 85 -2.37 7.10 -34.06
C CYS A 85 -1.74 6.51 -35.33
N GLU A 86 -1.19 5.30 -35.28
CA GLU A 86 -0.65 4.61 -36.46
C GLU A 86 -1.74 4.22 -37.46
N HIS A 87 -2.89 3.73 -36.97
CA HIS A 87 -4.04 3.40 -37.83
C HIS A 87 -4.74 4.64 -38.40
N GLN A 88 -4.79 5.75 -37.66
CA GLN A 88 -5.28 7.05 -38.17
C GLN A 88 -4.22 7.85 -38.94
N GLY A 89 -2.95 7.42 -38.88
CA GLY A 89 -1.79 8.00 -39.56
C GLY A 89 -1.40 7.29 -40.86
N SER A 90 -2.22 6.34 -41.35
CA SER A 90 -2.14 5.96 -42.76
C SER A 90 -2.69 7.12 -43.58
N PRO A 91 -1.92 7.68 -44.52
CA PRO A 91 -2.32 8.87 -45.24
C PRO A 91 -3.65 8.61 -45.92
N MET A 92 -4.44 9.66 -45.95
CA MET A 92 -5.53 9.88 -46.89
C MET A 92 -4.99 9.65 -48.32
N GLN A 93 -4.89 8.39 -48.72
CA GLN A 93 -4.55 7.89 -50.06
C GLN A 93 -5.64 6.90 -50.47
N THR A 94 -6.91 7.30 -50.36
CA THR A 94 -8.01 6.63 -51.07
C THR A 94 -9.15 7.63 -51.25
N GLN A 95 -8.95 8.65 -52.08
CA GLN A 95 -9.99 9.37 -52.85
C GLN A 95 -9.36 10.58 -53.57
N ASP A 96 -8.47 10.30 -54.53
CA ASP A 96 -8.14 11.21 -55.64
C ASP A 96 -7.65 10.39 -56.85
N ILE A 97 -8.22 9.19 -57.00
CA ILE A 97 -8.18 8.40 -58.24
C ILE A 97 -9.64 8.07 -58.51
N LEU A 98 -10.17 8.67 -59.58
CA LEU A 98 -11.59 8.82 -59.96
C LEU A 98 -12.33 10.03 -59.34
N GLU A 99 -12.03 11.23 -59.81
CA GLU A 99 -12.93 11.98 -60.71
C GLU A 99 -12.14 12.98 -61.58
#